data_AF-A0A355A340-F1
#
_entry.id   AF-A0A355A340-F1
#
_cell.length_a   1.000
_cell.length_b   1.000
_cell.length_c   1.000
_cell.angle_alpha   90.00
_cell.angle_beta   90.00
_cell.angle_gamma   90.00
#
_symmetry.space_group_name_H-M   'P 1'
#
loop_
_entity.id
_entity.type
_entity.pdbx_description
1 polymer ?
#
loop_
_entity_poly.entity_id
_entity_poly.type
_entity_poly.pdbx_seq_one_letter_code
_entity_poly.pdbx_strand_id
1 'polypeptide(L)'
;ISEYIYKNFPHKSEGDLSKWRAYLVSSHSLAGIAKRIELGNYLLLGVGEDKSGGRERRSLLADAMEALIAAIYLEYGWERVKEFII
;
A
#
# COMPACT_ATOMS: atom_id res chain seq x y z
N ILE A 1 1.95 0.35 -9.85
CA ILE A 1 3.23 1.08 -9.64
C ILE A 1 4.28 0.82 -10.73
N SER A 2 4.72 -0.41 -11.01
CA SER A 2 5.73 -0.69 -12.05
C SER A 2 5.41 -0.07 -13.42
N GLU A 3 4.18 -0.26 -13.89
CA GLU A 3 3.70 0.36 -15.14
C GLU A 3 3.83 1.89 -15.11
N TYR A 4 3.45 2.52 -14.00
CA TYR A 4 3.50 3.97 -13.84
C TYR A 4 4.93 4.51 -13.93
N ILE A 5 5.87 3.93 -13.18
CA ILE A 5 7.26 4.42 -13.19
C ILE A 5 7.95 4.15 -14.52
N TYR A 6 7.63 3.03 -15.18
CA TYR A 6 8.17 2.71 -16.51
C TYR A 6 7.69 3.73 -17.56
N LYS A 7 6.39 4.08 -17.56
CA LYS A 7 5.82 5.03 -18.52
C LYS A 7 6.26 6.47 -18.27
N ASN A 8 6.43 6.88 -17.01
CA ASN A 8 6.74 8.27 -16.67
C ASN A 8 8.24 8.59 -16.62
N PHE A 9 9.11 7.58 -16.52
CA PHE A 9 10.56 7.77 -16.43
C PHE A 9 11.33 6.92 -17.45
N PRO A 10 11.07 7.08 -18.76
CA PRO A 10 11.60 6.20 -19.82
C PRO A 10 13.13 6.27 -19.96
N HIS A 11 13.77 7.32 -19.45
CA HIS A 11 15.22 7.51 -19.52
C HIS A 11 15.98 6.89 -18.35
N LYS A 12 15.29 6.30 -17.36
CA LYS A 12 15.94 5.68 -16.20
C LYS A 12 16.28 4.22 -16.49
N SER A 13 17.38 3.76 -15.88
CA SER A 13 17.78 2.36 -15.97
C SER A 13 16.78 1.45 -15.25
N GLU A 14 16.71 0.19 -15.65
CA GLU A 14 15.91 -0.82 -14.93
C GLU A 14 16.30 -0.89 -13.46
N GLY A 15 17.60 -0.82 -13.14
CA GLY A 15 18.09 -0.84 -11.77
C GLY A 15 17.58 0.35 -10.92
N ASP A 16 17.49 1.55 -11.51
CA ASP A 16 16.90 2.71 -10.84
C ASP A 16 15.39 2.53 -10.62
N LEU A 17 14.67 2.08 -11.65
CA LEU A 17 13.23 1.83 -11.56
C LEU A 17 12.90 0.74 -10.54
N SER A 18 13.72 -0.32 -10.48
CA SER A 18 13.57 -1.40 -9.51
C SER A 18 13.82 -0.93 -8.07
N LYS A 19 14.84 -0.08 -7.85
CA LYS A 19 15.06 0.56 -6.54
C LYS A 19 13.89 1.45 -6.13
N TRP A 20 13.38 2.26 -7.05
CA TRP A 20 12.22 3.13 -6.80
C TRP A 20 10.98 2.32 -6.48
N ARG A 21 10.69 1.28 -7.28
CA ARG A 21 9.59 0.35 -7.01
C ARG A 21 9.68 -0.23 -5.62
N ALA A 22 10.84 -0.78 -5.25
CA ALA A 22 11.04 -1.42 -3.95
C ALA A 22 10.77 -0.46 -2.79
N TYR A 23 11.16 0.81 -2.92
CA TYR A 23 10.84 1.84 -1.94
C TYR A 23 9.34 2.17 -1.89
N LEU A 24 8.71 2.39 -3.06
CA LEU A 24 7.30 2.79 -3.17
C LEU A 24 6.34 1.72 -2.63
N VAL A 25 6.63 0.44 -2.87
CA VAL A 25 5.81 -0.69 -2.40
C VAL A 25 6.31 -1.28 -1.08
N SER A 26 7.20 -0.58 -0.38
CA SER A 26 7.71 -1.06 0.91
C SER A 26 6.64 -0.97 2.00
N SER A 27 6.74 -1.85 3.01
CA SER A 27 5.87 -1.79 4.19
C SER A 27 5.92 -0.44 4.90
N HIS A 28 7.06 0.27 4.82
CA HIS A 28 7.17 1.62 5.36
C HIS A 28 6.27 2.61 4.61
N SER A 29 6.35 2.63 3.27
CA SER A 29 5.54 3.50 2.42
C SER A 29 4.05 3.17 2.54
N LEU A 30 3.69 1.88 2.48
CA LEU A 30 2.31 1.41 2.58
C LEU A 30 1.70 1.70 3.95
N ALA A 31 2.42 1.42 5.04
CA ALA A 31 1.95 1.79 6.38
C ALA A 31 1.80 3.31 6.53
N GLY A 32 2.71 4.09 5.93
CA GLY A 32 2.60 5.55 5.89
C GLY A 32 1.32 6.04 5.21
N ILE A 33 0.95 5.43 4.07
CA ILE A 33 -0.33 5.71 3.39
C ILE A 33 -1.51 5.32 4.28
N ALA A 34 -1.49 4.11 4.82
CA ALA A 34 -2.53 3.59 5.70
C ALA A 34 -2.78 4.50 6.93
N LYS A 35 -1.71 5.04 7.53
CA LYS A 35 -1.84 6.01 8.63
C LYS A 35 -2.48 7.32 8.19
N ARG A 36 -2.13 7.85 7.01
CA ARG A 36 -2.69 9.12 6.51
C ARG A 36 -4.20 9.04 6.27
N ILE A 37 -4.72 7.87 5.91
CA ILE A 37 -6.15 7.62 5.74
C ILE A 37 -6.80 7.02 6.99
N GLU A 38 -6.07 6.98 8.12
CA GLU A 38 -6.52 6.44 9.40
C GLU A 38 -7.04 4.99 9.33
N LEU A 39 -6.48 4.17 8.43
CA LEU A 39 -6.95 2.81 8.16
C LEU A 39 -6.98 1.94 9.43
N GLY A 40 -6.03 2.15 10.34
CA GLY A 40 -5.94 1.43 11.62
C GLY A 40 -7.19 1.54 12.50
N ASN A 41 -7.94 2.63 12.38
CA ASN A 41 -9.19 2.84 13.13
C ASN A 41 -10.32 1.91 12.66
N TYR A 42 -10.26 1.45 11.41
CA TYR A 42 -11.27 0.58 10.80
C TYR A 42 -10.95 -0.90 10.93
N LEU A 43 -9.76 -1.25 11.43
CA LEU A 43 -9.35 -2.64 11.56
C LEU A 43 -10.07 -3.33 12.72
N LEU A 44 -10.60 -4.51 12.41
CA LEU A 44 -11.15 -5.43 13.40
C LEU A 44 -10.00 -6.22 13.99
N LEU A 45 -9.63 -5.90 15.23
CA LEU A 45 -8.53 -6.53 15.94
C LEU A 45 -9.05 -7.34 17.13
N GLY A 46 -8.38 -8.46 17.42
CA GLY A 46 -8.58 -9.14 18.68
C GLY A 46 -8.15 -8.24 19.84
N VAL A 47 -8.77 -8.41 21.01
CA VAL A 47 -8.55 -7.54 22.19
C VAL A 47 -7.07 -7.41 22.57
N GLY A 48 -6.30 -8.49 22.49
CA GLY A 48 -4.85 -8.45 22.79
C GLY A 48 -4.03 -7.69 21.74
N GLU A 49 -4.39 -7.84 20.46
CA GLU A 49 -3.72 -7.14 19.35
C GLU A 49 -4.01 -5.63 19.41
N ASP A 50 -5.25 -5.25 19.72
CA ASP A 50 -5.63 -3.84 19.90
C ASP A 50 -4.87 -3.22 21.09
N LYS A 51 -4.89 -3.88 22.25
CA LYS A 51 -4.18 -3.41 23.47
C LYS A 51 -2.66 -3.31 23.31
N SER A 52 -2.07 -4.13 22.44
CA SER A 52 -0.62 -4.10 22.15
C SER A 52 -0.24 -3.10 21.05
N GLY A 53 -1.17 -2.25 20.60
CA GLY A 53 -0.92 -1.21 19.61
C GLY A 53 -0.99 -1.68 18.17
N GLY A 54 -1.71 -2.77 17.88
CA GLY A 54 -1.86 -3.34 16.54
C GLY A 54 -2.34 -2.32 15.50
N ARG A 55 -3.21 -1.37 15.89
CA ARG A 55 -3.71 -0.29 15.02
C ARG A 55 -2.61 0.60 14.44
N GLU A 56 -1.48 0.71 15.14
CA GLU A 56 -0.34 1.56 14.75
C GLU A 56 0.84 0.75 14.19
N ARG A 57 0.74 -0.59 14.25
CA ARG A 57 1.81 -1.51 13.87
C ARG A 57 2.03 -1.46 12.36
N ARG A 58 3.27 -1.15 11.95
CA ARG A 58 3.62 -0.94 10.53
C ARG A 58 3.30 -2.14 9.64
N SER A 59 3.64 -3.35 10.06
CA SER A 59 3.36 -4.56 9.26
C SER A 59 1.86 -4.71 9.02
N LEU A 60 1.07 -4.63 10.10
CA LEU A 60 -0.38 -4.80 10.04
C LEU A 60 -1.06 -3.73 9.17
N LEU A 61 -0.62 -2.48 9.26
CA LEU A 61 -1.13 -1.40 8.40
C LEU A 61 -0.72 -1.56 6.93
N ALA A 62 0.49 -2.04 6.66
CA ALA A 62 0.91 -2.33 5.29
C ALA A 62 0.08 -3.47 4.69
N ASP A 63 -0.09 -4.57 5.43
CA ASP A 63 -0.91 -5.71 5.01
C ASP A 63 -2.36 -5.30 4.77
N ALA A 64 -2.92 -4.47 5.65
CA ALA A 64 -4.27 -3.93 5.49
C ALA A 64 -4.40 -3.04 4.25
N MET A 65 -3.39 -2.23 3.93
CA MET A 65 -3.39 -1.41 2.72
C MET A 65 -3.38 -2.28 1.46
N GLU A 66 -2.58 -3.33 1.42
CA GLU A 66 -2.57 -4.28 0.29
C GLU A 66 -3.91 -5.01 0.16
N ALA A 67 -4.50 -5.45 1.29
CA ALA A 67 -5.81 -6.09 1.31
C ALA A 67 -6.92 -5.14 0.81
N LEU A 68 -6.88 -3.85 1.16
CA LEU A 68 -7.81 -2.86 0.66
C LEU A 68 -7.68 -2.66 -0.85
N ILE A 69 -6.45 -2.54 -1.36
CA ILE A 69 -6.19 -2.44 -2.81
C ILE A 69 -6.72 -3.69 -3.53
N ALA A 70 -6.48 -4.88 -2.96
CA ALA A 70 -6.97 -6.13 -3.52
C ALA A 70 -8.51 -6.22 -3.51
N ALA A 71 -9.18 -5.76 -2.45
CA ALA A 71 -10.64 -5.72 -2.40
C ALA A 71 -11.22 -4.80 -3.49
N ILE A 72 -10.63 -3.62 -3.70
CA ILE A 72 -11.02 -2.70 -4.79
C ILE A 72 -10.79 -3.36 -6.15
N TYR A 73 -9.69 -4.08 -6.32
CA TYR A 73 -9.39 -4.81 -7.55
C TYR A 73 -10.44 -5.87 -7.87
N LEU A 74 -10.79 -6.67 -6.86
CA LEU A 74 -11.74 -7.77 -7.01
C LEU A 74 -13.15 -7.27 -7.34
N GLU A 75 -13.55 -6.14 -6.75
CA GLU A 75 -14.88 -5.57 -6.93
C GLU A 75 -15.01 -4.74 -8.22
N TYR A 76 -14.01 -3.90 -8.50
CA TYR A 76 -14.11 -2.85 -9.54
C TYR A 76 -13.10 -2.98 -10.69
N GLY A 77 -12.21 -3.97 -10.63
CA GLY A 77 -11.22 -4.24 -11.68
C GLY A 77 -10.02 -3.29 -11.69
N TRP A 78 -9.15 -3.49 -12.69
CA TRP A 78 -7.84 -2.84 -12.78
C TRP A 78 -7.90 -1.32 -12.93
N GLU A 79 -8.77 -0.80 -13.80
CA GLU A 79 -8.85 0.63 -14.07
C GLU A 79 -9.21 1.42 -12.80
N ARG A 80 -10.14 0.90 -11.99
CA ARG A 80 -10.53 1.54 -10.74
C ARG A 80 -9.41 1.54 -9.70
N VAL A 81 -8.66 0.45 -9.61
CA VAL A 81 -7.49 0.37 -8.74
C VAL A 81 -6.43 1.38 -9.16
N LYS A 82 -6.22 1.52 -10.47
CA LYS A 82 -5.23 2.46 -11.01
C LYS A 82 -5.58 3.91 -10.67
N GLU A 83 -6.85 4.30 -10.73
CA GLU A 83 -7.34 5.61 -10.25
C GLU A 83 -7.16 5.79 -8.75
N PHE A 84 -7.29 4.72 -7.97
CA PHE A 84 -7.17 4.78 -6.51
C PHE A 84 -5.72 4.92 -6.01
N ILE A 85 -4.77 4.26 -6.69
CA ILE A 85 -3.37 4.17 -6.22
C ILE A 85 -2.41 5.22 -6.81
N ILE A 86 -2.82 5.95 -7.86
CA ILE A 86 -1.98 6.93 -8.60
C ILE A 86 -2.53 8.33 -8.36
#